data_AF-A0A7S1ERE0-F1
#
_entry.id   AF-A0A7S1ERE0-F1
#
_cell.length_a   1.000
_cell.length_b   1.000
_cell.length_c   1.000
_cell.angle_alpha   90.00
_cell.angle_beta   90.00
_cell.angle_gamma   90.00
#
_symmetry.space_group_name_H-M   'P 1'
#
loop_
_entity.id
_entity.type
_entity.pdbx_description
1 polymer ?
#
loop_
_entity_poly.entity_id
_entity_poly.type
_entity_poly.pdbx_seq_one_letter_code
_entity_poly.pdbx_strand_id
1 'polypeptide(L)'
;APFVANALKAKEVFQKDVSYVVKNNEVMIVDEFTGRVMEGRRWGSGLHQAVEAKEGIEVSGETQTIASVSFQAFFKLFEKLAGMTGTAATDAGELKEVYGLDTVQIPTALPVSRKDQPDVVFKNESGKLRAVMREIAMEHPKGRPLLIGTTS
;
A
#
# COMPACT_ATOMS: atom_id res chain seq x y z
N ALA A 1 -19.58 16.46 -17.31
CA ALA A 1 -18.92 16.25 -18.62
C ALA A 1 -17.43 15.94 -18.41
N PRO A 2 -17.07 14.73 -17.94
CA PRO A 2 -15.68 14.38 -17.64
C PRO A 2 -14.80 14.31 -18.90
N PHE A 3 -15.35 13.89 -20.04
CA PHE A 3 -14.57 13.70 -21.28
C PHE A 3 -14.03 14.99 -21.88
N VAL A 4 -14.83 16.07 -21.92
CA VAL A 4 -14.37 17.37 -22.44
C VAL A 4 -13.26 17.95 -21.56
N ALA A 5 -13.37 17.82 -20.25
CA ALA A 5 -12.34 18.26 -19.31
C ALA A 5 -11.05 17.45 -19.47
N ASN A 6 -11.16 16.12 -19.66
CA ASN A 6 -10.01 15.26 -19.93
C ASN A 6 -9.37 15.55 -21.29
N ALA A 7 -10.17 15.85 -22.32
CA ALA A 7 -9.64 16.25 -23.64
C ALA A 7 -8.87 17.57 -23.55
N LEU A 8 -9.38 18.55 -22.81
CA LEU A 8 -8.68 19.81 -22.54
C LEU A 8 -7.39 19.56 -21.74
N LYS A 9 -7.42 18.73 -20.70
CA LYS A 9 -6.22 18.35 -19.94
C LYS A 9 -5.19 17.65 -20.83
N ALA A 10 -5.62 16.65 -21.60
CA ALA A 10 -4.74 15.93 -22.53
C ALA A 10 -4.10 16.90 -23.54
N LYS A 11 -4.87 17.88 -24.05
CA LYS A 11 -4.39 18.85 -25.02
C LYS A 11 -3.42 19.88 -24.42
N GLU A 12 -3.80 20.50 -23.31
CA GLU A 12 -3.12 21.70 -22.78
C GLU A 12 -2.13 21.40 -21.64
N VAL A 13 -2.32 20.31 -20.88
CA VAL A 13 -1.52 19.99 -19.69
C VAL A 13 -0.51 18.87 -19.97
N PHE A 14 -0.93 17.81 -20.66
CA PHE A 14 -0.07 16.65 -20.92
C PHE A 14 0.67 16.82 -22.24
N GLN A 15 1.99 17.00 -22.17
CA GLN A 15 2.84 17.25 -23.33
C GLN A 15 3.56 15.98 -23.78
N LYS A 16 3.58 15.76 -25.09
CA LYS A 16 4.37 14.70 -25.71
C LYS A 16 5.86 14.98 -25.49
N ASP A 17 6.62 13.91 -25.26
CA ASP A 17 8.06 13.91 -24.94
C ASP A 17 8.43 14.57 -23.60
N VAL A 18 7.42 14.93 -22.78
CA VAL A 18 7.61 15.44 -21.42
C VAL A 18 6.82 14.58 -20.43
N SER A 19 5.50 14.53 -20.57
CA SER A 19 4.60 13.78 -19.70
C SER A 19 4.40 12.33 -20.16
N TYR A 20 4.57 12.08 -21.46
CA TYR A 20 4.46 10.76 -22.07
C TYR A 20 5.23 10.71 -23.39
N VAL A 21 5.49 9.50 -23.85
CA VAL A 21 5.99 9.20 -25.19
C VAL A 21 5.04 8.26 -25.90
N VAL A 22 5.05 8.28 -27.23
CA VAL A 22 4.32 7.32 -28.06
C VAL A 22 5.33 6.34 -28.66
N LYS A 23 5.19 5.05 -28.37
CA LYS A 23 6.04 4.00 -28.93
C LYS A 23 5.18 2.78 -29.28
N ASN A 24 5.42 2.17 -30.43
CA ASN A 24 4.65 1.01 -30.90
C ASN A 24 3.13 1.23 -30.89
N ASN A 25 2.70 2.45 -31.21
CA ASN A 25 1.29 2.85 -31.17
C ASN A 25 0.66 2.74 -29.76
N GLU A 26 1.45 2.87 -28.70
CA GLU A 26 1.01 2.91 -27.31
C GLU A 26 1.53 4.18 -26.61
N VAL A 27 0.69 4.78 -25.76
CA VAL A 27 1.06 5.92 -24.91
C VAL A 27 1.74 5.38 -23.65
N MET A 28 3.01 5.72 -23.45
CA MET A 28 3.75 5.35 -22.24
C MET A 28 4.05 6.59 -21.41
N ILE A 29 3.70 6.54 -20.14
CA ILE A 29 3.87 7.68 -19.22
C ILE A 29 5.36 7.84 -18.91
N VAL A 30 5.83 9.08 -18.88
CA VAL A 30 7.17 9.45 -18.42
C VAL A 30 7.06 9.95 -16.99
N ASP A 31 7.92 9.44 -16.11
CA ASP A 31 8.07 9.97 -14.75
C ASP A 31 8.72 11.36 -14.81
N GLU A 32 8.02 12.38 -14.33
CA GLU A 32 8.45 13.78 -14.34
C GLU A 32 9.77 14.01 -13.56
N PHE A 33 10.09 13.16 -12.57
CA PHE A 33 11.31 13.32 -11.76
C PHE A 33 12.52 12.63 -12.37
N THR A 34 12.32 11.47 -13.00
CA THR A 34 13.42 10.60 -13.44
C THR A 34 13.58 10.53 -14.96
N GLY A 35 12.58 11.00 -15.72
CA GLY A 35 12.52 10.87 -17.18
C GLY A 35 12.35 9.42 -17.66
N ARG A 36 12.11 8.47 -16.74
CA ARG A 36 11.96 7.06 -17.09
C ARG A 36 10.56 6.78 -17.62
N VAL A 37 10.52 5.92 -18.64
CA VAL A 37 9.28 5.38 -19.17
C VAL A 37 8.71 4.37 -18.17
N MET A 38 7.47 4.58 -17.76
CA MET A 38 6.72 3.70 -16.85
C MET A 38 5.86 2.73 -17.66
N GLU A 39 6.44 1.60 -18.05
CA GLU A 39 5.73 0.54 -18.78
C GLU A 39 4.54 -0.01 -17.97
N GLY A 40 3.40 -0.23 -18.64
CA GLY A 40 2.18 -0.76 -18.03
C GLY A 40 1.39 0.22 -17.16
N ARG A 41 1.87 1.46 -16.95
CA ARG A 41 1.15 2.47 -16.16
C ARG A 41 0.20 3.28 -17.04
N ARG A 42 -1.03 3.48 -16.55
CA ARG A 42 -2.07 4.29 -17.21
C ARG A 42 -2.56 5.39 -16.28
N TRP A 43 -3.02 6.51 -16.85
CA TRP A 43 -3.74 7.51 -16.07
C TRP A 43 -5.20 7.07 -15.87
N GLY A 44 -5.74 7.31 -14.68
CA GLY A 44 -7.11 6.94 -14.34
C GLY A 44 -8.18 7.88 -14.92
N SER A 45 -9.44 7.53 -14.66
CA SER A 45 -10.61 8.39 -14.90
C SER A 45 -10.77 8.88 -16.35
N GLY A 46 -10.39 8.06 -17.34
CA GLY A 46 -10.55 8.38 -18.76
C GLY A 46 -9.48 9.32 -19.34
N LEU A 47 -8.49 9.75 -18.55
CA LEU A 47 -7.46 10.67 -19.02
C LEU A 47 -6.51 10.00 -20.03
N HIS A 48 -6.18 8.73 -19.82
CA HIS A 48 -5.30 8.00 -20.73
C HIS A 48 -5.92 7.82 -22.10
N GLN A 49 -7.21 7.50 -22.16
CA GLN A 49 -7.99 7.44 -23.38
C GLN A 49 -8.04 8.79 -24.09
N ALA A 50 -8.13 9.90 -23.34
CA ALA A 50 -8.10 11.24 -23.93
C ALA A 50 -6.73 11.58 -24.57
N VAL A 51 -5.63 11.09 -24.00
CA VAL A 51 -4.28 11.24 -24.60
C VAL A 51 -4.12 10.32 -25.81
N GLU A 52 -4.58 9.06 -25.76
CA GLU A 52 -4.62 8.16 -26.92
C GLU A 52 -5.40 8.80 -28.08
N ALA A 53 -6.60 9.34 -27.80
CA ALA A 53 -7.43 10.03 -28.78
C ALA A 53 -6.77 11.28 -29.35
N LYS A 54 -6.08 12.08 -28.51
CA LYS A 54 -5.30 13.26 -28.96
C LYS A 54 -4.20 12.87 -29.94
N GLU A 55 -3.51 11.76 -29.70
CA GLU A 55 -2.42 11.27 -30.56
C GLU A 55 -2.92 10.46 -31.77
N GLY A 56 -4.23 10.28 -31.93
CA GLY A 56 -4.82 9.52 -33.03
C GLY A 56 -4.58 8.01 -32.93
N ILE A 57 -4.34 7.51 -31.72
CA ILE A 57 -4.09 6.09 -31.44
C ILE A 57 -5.43 5.39 -31.19
N GLU A 58 -5.49 4.08 -31.45
CA GLU A 58 -6.64 3.26 -31.09
C GLU A 58 -6.92 3.37 -29.59
N VAL A 59 -8.10 3.87 -29.26
CA VAL A 59 -8.47 4.14 -27.86
C VAL A 59 -8.75 2.81 -27.18
N SER A 60 -7.96 2.54 -26.15
CA SER A 60 -8.12 1.38 -25.29
C SER A 60 -9.49 1.35 -24.58
N GLY A 61 -9.95 0.14 -24.25
CA GLY A 61 -11.13 -0.03 -23.41
C GLY A 61 -10.94 0.63 -22.04
N GLU A 62 -11.95 1.36 -21.57
CA GLU A 62 -11.96 1.89 -20.21
C GLU A 62 -12.14 0.74 -19.21
N THR A 63 -11.20 0.60 -18.26
CA THR A 63 -11.42 -0.30 -17.13
C THR A 63 -12.44 0.34 -16.20
N GLN A 64 -13.67 -0.16 -16.23
CA GLN A 64 -14.73 0.29 -15.36
C GLN A 64 -14.80 -0.57 -14.10
N THR A 65 -14.83 0.06 -12.93
CA THR A 65 -15.18 -0.63 -11.69
C THR A 65 -16.67 -0.99 -11.73
N ILE A 66 -16.97 -2.29 -11.90
CA ILE A 66 -18.36 -2.79 -11.96
C ILE A 66 -19.01 -2.79 -10.58
N ALA A 67 -18.25 -3.11 -9.54
CA ALA A 67 -18.70 -3.10 -8.16
C ALA A 67 -17.54 -2.74 -7.22
N SER A 68 -17.85 -2.07 -6.12
CA SER A 68 -16.89 -1.79 -5.06
C SER A 68 -17.60 -1.76 -3.71
N VAL A 69 -16.91 -2.19 -2.66
CA VAL A 69 -17.37 -2.11 -1.28
C VAL A 69 -16.14 -1.95 -0.38
N SER A 70 -16.22 -1.10 0.64
CA SER A 70 -15.16 -1.04 1.65
C SER A 70 -15.28 -2.24 2.59
N PHE A 71 -14.18 -2.68 3.21
CA PHE A 71 -14.25 -3.75 4.20
C PHE A 71 -15.19 -3.40 5.35
N GLN A 72 -15.22 -2.14 5.79
CA GLN A 72 -16.14 -1.67 6.80
C GLN A 72 -17.60 -1.91 6.42
N ALA A 73 -18.00 -1.47 5.23
CA ALA A 73 -19.37 -1.66 4.72
C ALA A 73 -19.68 -3.14 4.49
N PHE A 74 -18.72 -3.90 3.96
CA PHE A 74 -18.88 -5.33 3.69
C PHE A 74 -19.13 -6.13 4.97
N PHE A 75 -18.33 -5.93 6.02
CA PHE A 75 -18.49 -6.66 7.28
C PHE A 75 -19.78 -6.29 8.03
N LYS A 76 -20.31 -5.08 7.84
CA LYS A 76 -21.61 -4.68 8.37
C LYS A 76 -22.81 -5.40 7.75
N LEU A 77 -22.63 -6.07 6.61
CA LEU A 77 -23.70 -6.85 5.97
C LEU A 77 -23.96 -8.18 6.68
N PHE A 78 -23.03 -8.65 7.51
CA PHE A 78 -23.19 -9.90 8.22
C PHE A 78 -24.14 -9.73 9.41
N GLU A 79 -25.13 -10.61 9.52
CA GLU A 79 -26.06 -10.64 10.66
C GLU A 79 -25.35 -10.80 12.00
N LYS A 80 -24.24 -11.57 12.01
CA LYS A 80 -23.38 -11.77 13.16
C LYS A 80 -21.92 -11.60 12.77
N LEU A 81 -21.23 -10.73 13.51
CA LEU A 81 -19.81 -10.46 13.33
C LEU A 81 -19.05 -10.72 14.64
N ALA A 82 -17.90 -11.39 14.54
CA ALA A 82 -16.98 -11.64 15.64
C ALA A 82 -15.55 -11.76 15.09
N GLY A 83 -14.55 -11.54 15.95
CA GLY A 83 -13.15 -11.64 15.56
C GLY A 83 -12.26 -12.04 16.74
N MET A 84 -11.05 -12.50 16.43
CA MET A 84 -10.04 -12.88 17.41
C MET A 84 -8.67 -12.35 16.99
N THR A 85 -7.94 -11.76 17.93
CA THR A 85 -6.56 -11.30 17.76
C THR A 85 -5.90 -11.13 19.11
N GLY A 86 -4.56 -11.17 19.16
CA GLY A 86 -3.79 -10.93 20.38
C GLY A 86 -3.64 -9.45 20.74
N THR A 87 -4.03 -8.52 19.86
CA THR A 87 -3.66 -7.09 19.99
C THR A 87 -4.85 -6.11 19.91
N ALA A 88 -6.10 -6.57 19.89
CA ALA A 88 -7.28 -5.68 19.71
C ALA A 88 -7.51 -4.69 20.85
N ALA A 89 -6.87 -4.86 22.01
CA ALA A 89 -7.11 -4.02 23.18
C ALA A 89 -6.82 -2.53 22.91
N THR A 90 -5.83 -2.21 22.06
CA THR A 90 -5.48 -0.82 21.70
C THR A 90 -6.53 -0.18 20.80
N ASP A 91 -7.17 -0.97 19.94
CA ASP A 91 -8.09 -0.50 18.90
C ASP A 91 -9.56 -0.74 19.28
N ALA A 92 -9.82 -1.05 20.55
CA ALA A 92 -11.15 -1.40 21.06
C ALA A 92 -12.20 -0.31 20.82
N GLY A 93 -11.79 0.96 20.90
CA GLY A 93 -12.67 2.10 20.61
C GLY A 93 -13.13 2.13 19.15
N GLU A 94 -12.19 1.98 18.22
CA GLU A 94 -12.47 1.96 16.78
C GLU A 94 -13.33 0.73 16.40
N LEU A 95 -13.01 -0.45 16.94
CA LEU A 95 -13.79 -1.67 16.70
C LEU A 95 -15.24 -1.53 17.16
N LYS A 96 -15.47 -0.87 18.29
CA LYS A 96 -16.81 -0.60 18.81
C LYS A 96 -17.56 0.43 17.98
N GLU A 97 -16.92 1.54 17.62
CA GLU A 97 -17.53 2.61 16.84
C GLU A 97 -17.86 2.16 15.41
N VAL A 98 -16.90 1.50 14.75
CA VAL A 98 -17.03 1.11 13.36
C VAL A 98 -17.89 -0.14 13.23
N TYR A 99 -17.71 -1.17 14.07
CA TYR A 99 -18.34 -2.49 13.87
C TYR A 99 -19.33 -2.90 14.97
N GLY A 100 -19.48 -2.10 16.04
CA GLY A 100 -20.30 -2.49 17.19
C GLY A 100 -19.71 -3.66 17.99
N LEU A 101 -18.40 -3.93 17.84
CA LEU A 101 -17.74 -5.06 18.49
C LEU A 101 -17.11 -4.63 19.82
N ASP A 102 -17.53 -5.25 20.91
CA ASP A 102 -16.83 -5.14 22.18
C ASP A 102 -15.54 -5.98 22.16
N THR A 103 -14.47 -5.46 22.76
CA THR A 103 -13.19 -6.15 22.89
C THR A 103 -13.05 -6.71 24.30
N VAL A 104 -12.82 -8.01 24.40
CA VAL A 104 -12.63 -8.72 25.68
C VAL A 104 -11.24 -9.31 25.72
N GLN A 105 -10.46 -8.97 26.76
CA GLN A 105 -9.16 -9.60 27.01
C GLN A 105 -9.35 -10.94 27.69
N ILE A 106 -8.99 -12.01 27.00
CA ILE A 106 -9.00 -13.37 27.54
C ILE A 106 -7.67 -13.61 28.28
N PRO A 107 -7.68 -14.11 29.53
CA PRO A 107 -6.45 -14.40 30.26
C PRO A 107 -5.63 -15.47 29.55
N THR A 108 -4.31 -15.38 29.63
CA THR A 108 -3.42 -16.39 29.06
C THR A 108 -3.49 -17.69 29.86
N ALA A 109 -3.38 -18.83 29.18
CA ALA A 109 -3.38 -20.14 29.83
C ALA A 109 -2.17 -20.32 30.79
N LEU A 110 -1.06 -19.65 30.51
CA LEU A 110 0.15 -19.62 31.34
C LEU A 110 0.61 -18.17 31.55
N PRO A 111 1.28 -17.86 32.67
CA PRO A 111 1.88 -16.55 32.88
C PRO A 111 2.91 -16.22 31.79
N VAL A 112 2.90 -14.97 31.31
CA VAL A 112 3.86 -14.50 30.30
C VAL A 112 5.24 -14.32 30.96
N SER A 113 6.22 -15.08 30.49
CA SER A 113 7.62 -15.01 30.94
C SER A 113 8.56 -14.32 29.94
N ARG A 114 8.01 -13.83 28.81
CA ARG A 114 8.77 -13.12 27.77
C ARG A 114 9.31 -11.80 28.34
N LYS A 115 10.58 -11.52 28.07
CA LYS A 115 11.25 -10.26 28.44
C LYS A 115 11.33 -9.36 27.22
N ASP A 116 10.51 -8.32 27.22
CA ASP A 116 10.52 -7.28 26.18
C ASP A 116 11.56 -6.22 26.57
N GLN A 117 12.59 -6.09 25.74
CA GLN A 117 13.65 -5.10 25.93
C GLN A 117 13.24 -3.76 25.30
N PRO A 118 13.71 -2.61 25.84
CA PRO A 118 13.43 -1.31 25.25
C PRO A 118 14.09 -1.15 23.87
N ASP A 119 13.53 -0.24 23.07
CA ASP A 119 14.05 0.06 21.75
C ASP A 119 15.47 0.64 21.80
N VAL A 120 16.30 0.24 20.83
CA VAL A 120 17.66 0.78 20.63
C VAL A 120 17.69 1.59 19.35
N VAL A 121 17.85 2.90 19.48
CA VAL A 121 17.83 3.86 18.36
C VAL A 121 19.25 4.22 17.93
N PHE A 122 19.50 4.24 16.62
CA PHE A 122 20.81 4.54 16.03
C PHE A 122 20.73 5.78 15.12
N LYS A 123 21.81 6.57 15.11
CA LYS A 123 21.93 7.77 14.27
C LYS A 123 21.79 7.47 12.77
N ASN A 124 22.25 6.30 12.32
CA ASN A 124 22.19 5.90 10.92
C ASN A 124 21.93 4.39 10.78
N GLU A 125 21.49 4.01 9.59
CA GLU A 125 21.15 2.62 9.27
C GLU A 125 22.35 1.69 9.38
N SER A 126 23.54 2.09 8.90
CA SER A 126 24.73 1.25 9.02
C SER A 126 25.08 0.94 10.48
N GLY A 127 24.85 1.90 11.40
CA GLY A 127 25.00 1.71 12.83
C GLY A 127 24.00 0.69 13.39
N LYS A 128 22.73 0.83 13.03
CA LYS A 128 21.65 -0.14 13.34
C LYS A 128 22.02 -1.54 12.89
N LEU A 129 22.39 -1.71 11.61
CA LEU A 129 22.70 -3.01 11.03
C LEU A 129 23.93 -3.65 11.68
N ARG A 130 24.99 -2.89 11.96
CA ARG A 130 26.16 -3.42 12.69
C ARG A 130 25.80 -3.89 14.09
N ALA A 131 24.91 -3.20 14.79
CA ALA A 131 24.47 -3.61 16.12
C ALA A 131 23.64 -4.89 16.07
N VAL A 132 22.69 -4.99 15.14
CA VAL A 132 21.90 -6.21 14.90
C VAL A 132 22.81 -7.39 14.57
N MET A 133 23.76 -7.23 13.65
CA MET A 133 24.72 -8.29 13.29
C MET A 133 25.57 -8.73 14.48
N ARG A 134 25.96 -7.79 15.35
CA ARG A 134 26.69 -8.11 16.58
C ARG A 134 25.85 -8.96 17.53
N GLU A 135 24.57 -8.63 17.71
CA GLU A 135 23.66 -9.40 18.56
C GLU A 135 23.47 -10.82 18.04
N ILE A 136 23.24 -10.98 16.74
CA ILE A 136 23.14 -12.29 16.10
C ILE A 136 24.43 -13.09 16.31
N ALA A 137 25.60 -12.48 16.10
CA ALA A 137 26.89 -13.14 16.28
C ALA A 137 27.15 -13.55 17.75
N MET A 138 26.55 -12.87 18.73
CA MET A 138 26.67 -13.22 20.15
C MET A 138 25.68 -14.32 20.57
N GLU A 139 24.45 -14.30 20.05
CA GLU A 139 23.37 -15.19 20.51
C GLU A 139 23.29 -16.50 19.71
N HIS A 140 23.56 -16.46 18.41
CA HIS A 140 23.48 -17.64 17.55
C HIS A 140 24.42 -18.78 17.98
N PRO A 141 25.72 -18.53 18.32
CA PRO A 141 26.61 -19.59 18.80
C PRO A 141 26.19 -20.22 20.13
N LYS A 142 25.34 -19.54 20.92
CA LYS A 142 24.78 -20.08 22.17
C LYS A 142 23.61 -21.04 21.93
N GLY A 143 23.19 -21.23 20.68
CA GLY A 143 22.06 -22.09 20.31
C GLY A 143 20.69 -21.42 20.49
N ARG A 144 20.64 -20.10 20.71
CA ARG A 144 19.37 -19.38 20.87
C ARG A 144 18.72 -19.17 19.49
N PRO A 145 17.45 -19.57 19.28
CA PRO A 145 16.73 -19.27 18.05
C PRO A 145 16.42 -17.77 17.96
N LEU A 146 16.57 -17.22 16.75
CA LEU A 146 16.41 -15.80 16.46
C LEU A 146 15.42 -15.62 15.32
N LEU A 147 14.50 -14.65 15.46
CA LEU A 147 13.60 -14.18 14.41
C LEU A 147 13.90 -12.69 14.17
N ILE A 148 14.19 -12.34 12.92
CA ILE A 148 14.53 -10.97 12.52
C ILE A 148 13.41 -10.44 11.63
N GLY A 149 12.70 -9.43 12.12
CA GLY A 149 11.69 -8.73 11.33
C GLY A 149 12.31 -7.59 10.51
N THR A 150 12.08 -7.58 9.20
CA THR A 150 12.35 -6.44 8.32
C THR A 150 11.04 -5.92 7.74
N THR A 151 11.05 -4.68 7.22
CA THR A 151 9.88 -4.04 6.61
C THR A 151 9.96 -3.97 5.08
N SER A 152 11.00 -4.57 4.48
CA SER A 152 11.29 -4.60 3.04
C SER A 152 12.14 -5.81 2.67
#